data_AF-A0A8T2XQ76-F1
#
_entry.id   AF-A0A8T2XQ76-F1
#
_cell.length_a   1.000
_cell.length_b   1.000
_cell.length_c   1.000
_cell.angle_alpha   90.00
_cell.angle_beta   90.00
_cell.angle_gamma   90.00
#
_symmetry.space_group_name_H-M   'P 1'
#
loop_
_entity.id
_entity.type
_entity.pdbx_description
1 polymer ?
#
loop_
_entity_poly.entity_id
_entity_poly.type
_entity_poly.pdbx_seq_one_letter_code
_entity_poly.pdbx_strand_id
1 'polypeptide(L)'
;ELLALGERIGNVNTGLSEGTIRSQLKTRTYLSSPSINLEEAACMDQEADSCIICQDDYKSKEKIAALDCGHEYHAVCLKKWLRLKNVCPICKSEALNTERMDV
;
A
#
# COMPACT_ATOMS: atom_id res chain seq x y z
N GLU A 1 -43.82 14.52 4.26
CA GLU A 1 -42.95 13.63 3.48
C GLU A 1 -41.49 14.02 3.72
N LEU A 2 -40.56 13.04 3.65
CA LEU A 2 -39.08 13.16 3.68
C LEU A 2 -38.48 13.42 5.08
N LEU A 3 -37.53 12.65 5.62
CA LEU A 3 -36.41 11.92 5.01
C LEU A 3 -35.98 10.76 5.94
N ALA A 4 -36.19 9.51 5.50
CA ALA A 4 -35.68 8.33 6.20
C ALA A 4 -34.30 7.98 5.63
N LEU A 5 -33.22 8.53 6.21
CA LEU A 5 -31.85 8.16 5.84
C LEU A 5 -31.00 8.07 7.12
N GLY A 6 -31.03 6.89 7.71
CA GLY A 6 -30.07 6.44 8.71
C GLY A 6 -29.52 5.10 8.28
N GLU A 7 -28.89 5.06 7.11
CA GLU A 7 -28.34 3.82 6.54
C GLU A 7 -27.26 3.25 7.48
N ARG A 8 -27.54 2.03 7.92
CA ARG A 8 -26.72 1.15 8.74
C ARG A 8 -25.31 1.01 8.17
N ILE A 9 -24.34 1.76 8.70
CA ILE A 9 -22.92 1.53 8.41
C ILE A 9 -22.50 0.23 9.11
N GLY A 10 -22.57 -0.88 8.38
CA GLY A 10 -21.96 -2.13 8.77
C GLY A 10 -20.44 -2.00 8.65
N ASN A 11 -19.73 -2.03 9.77
CA ASN A 11 -18.27 -2.11 9.76
C ASN A 11 -17.84 -3.54 9.39
N VAL A 12 -17.80 -3.84 8.10
CA VAL A 12 -17.17 -5.05 7.59
C VAL A 12 -15.66 -4.88 7.69
N ASN A 13 -15.08 -5.54 8.69
CA ASN A 13 -13.63 -5.71 8.78
C ASN A 13 -13.19 -6.65 7.64
N THR A 14 -12.82 -6.09 6.49
CA THR A 14 -12.32 -6.82 5.31
C THR A 14 -10.80 -6.96 5.32
N GLY A 15 -10.18 -6.91 6.49
CA GLY A 15 -8.74 -7.06 6.66
C GLY A 15 -8.25 -8.48 6.38
N LEU A 16 -6.95 -8.60 6.14
CA LEU A 16 -6.24 -9.85 5.90
C LEU A 16 -5.52 -10.34 7.16
N SER A 17 -5.41 -11.66 7.28
CA SER A 17 -4.60 -12.32 8.31
C SER A 17 -3.10 -12.01 8.12
N GLU A 18 -2.36 -11.98 9.23
CA GLU A 18 -0.90 -11.75 9.19
C GLU A 18 -0.14 -12.74 8.31
N GLY A 19 -0.57 -14.01 8.32
CA GLY A 19 0.00 -15.05 7.48
C GLY A 19 -0.14 -14.70 5.99
N THR A 20 -1.34 -14.32 5.57
CA THR A 20 -1.65 -13.92 4.18
C THR A 20 -0.85 -12.70 3.77
N ILE A 21 -0.80 -11.66 4.61
CA ILE A 21 -0.03 -10.45 4.32
C ILE A 21 1.45 -10.80 4.19
N ARG A 22 2.02 -11.62 5.09
CA ARG A 22 3.43 -12.01 5.00
C ARG A 22 3.76 -12.81 3.75
N SER A 23 2.87 -13.70 3.33
CA SER A 23 3.12 -14.59 2.18
C SER A 23 2.91 -13.91 0.83
N GLN A 24 1.97 -12.96 0.72
CA GLN A 24 1.61 -12.34 -0.55
C GLN A 24 2.17 -10.93 -0.74
N LEU A 25 2.52 -10.23 0.33
CA LEU A 25 3.01 -8.86 0.21
C LEU A 25 4.44 -8.83 -0.35
N LYS A 26 4.57 -8.28 -1.55
CA LYS A 26 5.84 -8.03 -2.22
C LYS A 26 6.56 -6.86 -1.53
N THR A 27 7.78 -7.11 -1.04
CA THR A 27 8.60 -6.08 -0.36
C THR A 27 9.98 -5.93 -0.98
N ARG A 28 10.42 -4.69 -1.19
CA ARG A 28 11.78 -4.32 -1.59
C ARG A 28 12.48 -3.52 -0.49
N THR A 29 13.81 -3.44 -0.56
CA THR A 29 14.59 -2.51 0.28
C THR A 29 14.76 -1.22 -0.50
N TYR A 30 14.35 -0.10 0.06
CA TYR A 30 14.60 1.21 -0.55
C TYR A 30 16.07 1.58 -0.38
N LEU A 31 16.69 1.98 -1.47
CA LEU A 31 18.04 2.47 -1.51
C LEU A 31 17.94 3.88 -2.06
N SER A 32 18.16 4.89 -1.22
CA SER A 32 18.28 6.25 -1.72
C SER A 32 19.48 6.26 -2.66
N SER A 33 19.26 6.64 -3.91
CA SER A 33 20.30 6.69 -4.93
C SER A 33 21.48 7.50 -4.39
N PRO A 34 22.74 6.99 -4.40
CA PRO A 34 23.88 7.86 -4.18
C PRO A 34 23.86 8.90 -5.29
N SER A 35 24.04 10.17 -4.95
CA SER A 35 24.12 11.28 -5.89
C SER A 35 25.31 11.07 -6.84
N ILE A 36 25.14 10.27 -7.89
CA ILE A 36 26.13 10.17 -8.96
C ILE A 36 25.88 11.37 -9.86
N ASN A 37 26.79 12.34 -9.78
CA ASN A 37 26.86 13.44 -10.71
C ASN A 37 27.16 12.87 -12.10
N LEU A 38 26.13 12.67 -12.93
CA LEU A 38 26.33 12.55 -14.37
C LEU A 38 25.11 13.10 -15.10
N GLU A 39 25.35 14.26 -15.69
CA GLU A 39 24.53 14.96 -16.66
C GLU A 39 24.26 14.04 -17.86
N GLU A 40 23.07 13.45 -17.98
CA GLU A 40 22.45 13.06 -19.26
C GLU A 40 20.99 12.56 -19.04
N ALA A 41 20.07 13.22 -19.74
CA ALA A 41 18.77 12.76 -20.24
C ALA A 41 17.78 11.97 -19.33
N ALA A 42 16.71 12.71 -19.02
CA ALA A 42 15.33 12.37 -19.40
C ALA A 42 14.49 11.41 -18.54
N CYS A 43 13.40 11.99 -18.04
CA CYS A 43 12.05 11.46 -17.83
C CYS A 43 11.92 9.98 -17.46
N MET A 44 11.53 9.68 -16.21
CA MET A 44 10.52 8.66 -15.98
C MET A 44 9.97 8.80 -14.57
N ASP A 45 8.64 8.83 -14.51
CA ASP A 45 7.74 8.49 -13.40
C ASP A 45 8.30 8.75 -12.00
N GLN A 46 7.78 9.78 -11.32
CA GLN A 46 8.09 10.06 -9.92
C GLN A 46 7.63 8.87 -9.07
N GLU A 47 8.53 7.90 -8.89
CA GLU A 47 8.45 6.90 -7.83
C GLU A 47 8.20 7.69 -6.54
N ALA A 48 7.03 7.53 -5.94
CA ALA A 48 6.64 8.35 -4.80
C ALA A 48 7.61 8.07 -3.63
N ASP A 49 8.60 8.94 -3.39
CA ASP A 49 9.62 8.80 -2.34
C ASP A 49 9.06 8.96 -0.91
N SER A 50 7.74 8.89 -0.71
CA SER A 50 7.10 9.06 0.58
C SER A 50 5.93 8.13 0.81
N CYS A 51 5.70 7.78 2.06
CA CYS A 51 4.61 6.93 2.48
C CYS A 51 3.39 7.77 2.87
N ILE A 52 2.29 7.72 2.10
CA ILE A 52 1.07 8.47 2.45
C ILE A 52 0.40 8.02 3.77
N ILE A 53 0.69 6.80 4.25
CA ILE A 53 0.08 6.28 5.50
C ILE A 53 0.68 6.98 6.72
N CYS A 54 2.00 7.17 6.74
CA CYS A 54 2.68 7.87 7.84
C CYS A 54 3.08 9.31 7.49
N GLN A 55 2.92 9.72 6.23
CA GLN A 55 3.28 11.02 5.69
C GLN A 55 4.78 11.35 5.92
N ASP A 56 5.64 10.34 5.82
CA ASP A 56 7.10 10.45 6.00
C ASP A 56 7.80 9.91 4.74
N ASP A 57 8.93 10.52 4.41
CA ASP A 57 9.79 10.11 3.29
C ASP A 57 10.45 8.75 3.56
N TYR A 58 10.77 8.04 2.48
CA TYR A 58 11.51 6.78 2.56
C TYR A 58 12.98 7.02 2.87
N LYS A 59 13.52 6.27 3.82
CA LYS A 59 14.94 6.31 4.18
C LYS A 59 15.65 5.09 3.65
N SER A 60 16.92 5.30 3.31
CA SER A 60 17.82 4.22 2.90
C SER A 60 17.74 3.03 3.86
N LYS A 61 17.65 1.83 3.29
CA LYS A 61 17.53 0.53 3.96
C LYS A 61 16.15 0.25 4.58
N GLU A 62 15.18 1.13 4.43
CA GLU A 62 13.81 0.82 4.84
C GLU A 62 13.14 -0.20 3.90
N LYS A 63 12.18 -0.95 4.46
CA LYS A 63 11.41 -1.93 3.70
C LYS A 63 10.17 -1.27 3.13
N ILE A 64 10.09 -1.25 1.81
CA ILE A 64 8.95 -0.74 1.06
C ILE A 64 8.17 -1.92 0.51
N ALA A 65 6.85 -1.80 0.52
CA ALA A 65 5.94 -2.81 0.03
C ALA A 65 5.04 -2.20 -1.03
N ALA A 66 4.86 -2.93 -2.13
CA ALA A 66 4.01 -2.54 -3.22
C ALA A 66 2.74 -3.38 -3.23
N LEU A 67 1.60 -2.74 -3.48
CA LEU A 67 0.34 -3.42 -3.74
C LEU A 67 0.27 -3.89 -5.20
N ASP A 68 -0.69 -4.76 -5.53
CA ASP A 68 -0.87 -5.22 -6.92
C ASP A 68 -1.28 -4.08 -7.88
N CYS A 69 -1.85 -3.00 -7.35
CA CYS A 69 -2.09 -1.77 -8.10
C CYS A 69 -0.84 -0.92 -8.37
N GLY A 70 0.35 -1.35 -7.92
CA GLY A 70 1.63 -0.66 -8.13
C GLY A 70 1.99 0.39 -7.08
N HIS A 71 1.04 0.80 -6.22
CA HIS A 71 1.31 1.81 -5.20
C HIS A 71 2.19 1.29 -4.05
N GLU A 72 3.11 2.13 -3.59
CA GLU A 72 4.15 1.79 -2.63
C GLU A 72 3.97 2.46 -1.28
N TYR A 73 4.39 1.77 -0.22
CA TYR A 73 4.27 2.21 1.16
C TYR A 73 5.39 1.58 2.01
N HIS A 74 5.67 2.13 3.18
CA HIS A 74 6.44 1.39 4.19
C HIS A 74 5.79 0.03 4.46
N ALA A 75 6.57 -1.05 4.41
CA ALA A 75 6.07 -2.41 4.62
C ALA A 75 5.39 -2.56 5.99
N VAL A 76 5.87 -1.85 7.00
CA VAL A 76 5.24 -1.82 8.33
C VAL A 76 3.91 -1.08 8.31
N CYS A 77 3.84 0.07 7.66
CA CYS A 77 2.61 0.87 7.56
C CYS A 77 1.53 0.11 6.78
N LEU A 78 1.91 -0.49 5.66
CA LEU A 78 1.01 -1.26 4.83
C LEU A 78 0.51 -2.52 5.53
N LYS A 79 1.38 -3.25 6.23
CA LYS A 79 0.96 -4.41 7.04
C LYS A 79 -0.11 -4.04 8.07
N LYS A 80 0.06 -2.91 8.76
CA LYS A 80 -0.94 -2.42 9.74
C LYS A 80 -2.26 -2.08 9.04
N TRP A 81 -2.20 -1.43 7.88
CA TRP A 81 -3.37 -1.09 7.10
C TRP A 81 -4.14 -2.33 6.60
N LEU A 82 -3.43 -3.31 6.03
CA LEU A 82 -4.03 -4.52 5.48
C LEU A 82 -4.70 -5.40 6.52
N ARG A 83 -4.29 -5.34 7.79
CA ARG A 83 -5.01 -5.99 8.89
C ARG A 83 -6.40 -5.41 9.14
N LEU A 84 -6.62 -4.17 8.76
CA LEU A 84 -7.90 -3.47 8.91
C LEU A 84 -8.74 -3.59 7.64
N LYS A 85 -8.13 -3.37 6.47
CA LYS A 85 -8.83 -3.38 5.18
C LYS A 85 -7.91 -3.85 4.05
N ASN A 86 -8.36 -4.80 3.23
CA ASN A 86 -7.68 -5.22 2.00
C ASN A 86 -7.87 -4.22 0.85
N VAL A 87 -7.59 -2.93 1.06
CA VAL A 87 -7.85 -1.88 0.06
C VAL A 87 -6.68 -0.93 -0.08
N CYS A 88 -6.35 -0.50 -1.29
CA CYS A 88 -5.34 0.51 -1.55
C CYS A 88 -5.80 1.88 -1.00
N PRO A 89 -5.00 2.54 -0.14
CA PRO A 89 -5.29 3.90 0.32
C PRO A 89 -5.46 4.94 -0.79
N ILE A 90 -4.74 4.79 -1.90
CA ILE A 90 -4.69 5.76 -3.01
C ILE A 90 -5.84 5.51 -4.00
N CYS A 91 -5.85 4.37 -4.69
CA CYS A 91 -6.80 4.10 -5.77
C CYS A 91 -8.06 3.33 -5.36
N LYS A 92 -8.17 2.91 -4.09
CA LYS A 92 -9.28 2.12 -3.55
C LYS A 92 -9.49 0.73 -4.18
N SER A 93 -8.57 0.27 -5.05
CA SER A 93 -8.55 -1.10 -5.55
C SER A 93 -8.23 -2.10 -4.44
N GLU A 94 -8.54 -3.38 -4.65
CA GLU A 94 -8.11 -4.44 -3.73
C GLU A 94 -6.58 -4.43 -3.60
N ALA A 95 -6.11 -4.52 -2.36
CA ALA A 95 -4.68 -4.34 -2.08
C ALA A 95 -3.85 -5.56 -2.50
N LEU A 96 -4.28 -6.75 -2.08
CA LEU A 96 -3.70 -8.03 -2.49
C LEU A 96 -4.83 -8.90 -3.04
N ASN A 97 -4.70 -9.34 -4.29
CA ASN A 97 -5.65 -10.27 -4.90
C ASN A 97 -5.41 -11.66 -4.31
N THR A 98 -5.95 -11.89 -3.12
CA THR A 98 -5.96 -13.22 -2.50
C THR A 98 -7.04 -14.01 -3.19
N GLU A 99 -6.67 -14.79 -4.20
CA GLU A 99 -7.60 -15.69 -4.86
C GLU A 99 -8.30 -16.51 -3.78
N ARG A 100 -9.62 -16.35 -3.71
CA ARG A 100 -10.48 -17.17 -2.86
C ARG A 100 -10.29 -18.61 -3.31
N MET A 101 -9.43 -19.36 -2.62
CA MET A 101 -9.61 -20.82 -2.53
C MET A 101 -10.81 -21.07 -1.60
N ASP A 102 -11.98 -20.64 -2.06
CA ASP A 102 -13.23 -21.28 -1.69
C ASP A 102 -13.36 -22.48 -2.64
N VAL A 103 -12.87 -23.66 -2.22
CA VAL A 103 -13.28 -24.94 -2.79
C VAL A 103 -13.93 -25.77 -1.70
#